data_AF-C7LX19-F1
#
_entry.id   AF-C7LX19-F1
#
_cell.length_a   1.000
_cell.length_b   1.000
_cell.length_c   1.000
_cell.angle_alpha   90.00
_cell.angle_beta   90.00
_cell.angle_gamma   90.00
#
_symmetry.space_group_name_H-M   'P 1'
#
loop_
_entity.id
_entity.type
_entity.pdbx_description
1 polymer ?
#
loop_
_entity_poly.entity_id
_entity_poly.type
_entity_poly.pdbx_seq_one_letter_code
_entity_poly.pdbx_strand_id
1 'polypeptide(L)'
;MEKGRPMLRWVGILCVSMAVAGFGLNALGGKQESVETKAMGADLISIETLKKFGDLDYPVVRFEHDKHTKAVEGKCESCHTVTGNTVTAKFKRQEDTNAAEIKAIYHDNCITCHDDTSKAGKKSGPGSEQCRTCHAGPADSSRTLISFDKSLHYRHSSSKMVLPAPGQKENCSKCHSQDKPEERNLAFAENKDQAHEKCLSCHMEIGKAQQPTGPVECAGCHDATVRAGFKKVADAPRLEAGQSDYALLMAATAQAGTEPKLVSAVPFNHKLHEEKNENCSVCHHNASSKGVIPCSQCHTSLGKEEGGFITTEQAMHRVTAQASCVGCHAQAQAKPECAGCHTFMGRTGQNTDASCVKCHVDITPGAELINDKNARSNTAAMLMNTRIKSDPEIKVGEIPEIVEISVLANEYQASKFPHRKIVQKIMEGMKDDSMAAYFHSSPNAVCSGCHHNSPASANPPKCVSCHGKVASAQDGAKPDLKTAYHQQCIGCHSEMGIQKPAATACAECHAVKQ
;
A
#
# COMPACT_ATOMS: atom_id res chain seq x y z
N MET A 1 20.06 67.96 49.53
CA MET A 1 18.77 68.16 48.82
C MET A 1 19.08 68.28 47.35
N GLU A 2 18.55 67.59 46.35
CA GLU A 2 17.57 66.52 46.17
C GLU A 2 17.90 65.87 44.80
N LYS A 3 17.93 64.53 44.71
CA LYS A 3 17.01 63.67 43.91
C LYS A 3 16.86 64.02 42.42
N GLY A 4 17.32 63.09 41.55
CA GLY A 4 17.06 63.09 40.10
C GLY A 4 17.79 61.97 39.32
N ARG A 5 17.48 60.71 39.63
CA ARG A 5 17.78 59.47 38.84
C ARG A 5 16.72 59.34 37.69
N PRO A 6 16.69 58.32 36.81
CA PRO A 6 17.69 57.75 35.90
C PRO A 6 17.03 57.23 34.58
N MET A 7 17.02 57.95 33.44
CA MET A 7 16.32 57.46 32.22
C MET A 7 17.23 57.09 31.05
N LEU A 8 18.46 57.61 30.97
CA LEU A 8 19.26 57.48 29.75
C LEU A 8 20.04 56.15 29.62
N ARG A 9 20.29 55.45 30.73
CA ARG A 9 21.08 54.20 30.72
C ARG A 9 20.28 52.96 30.29
N TRP A 10 18.96 52.99 30.40
CA TRP A 10 18.10 51.87 29.99
C TRP A 10 17.71 51.93 28.51
N VAL A 11 17.62 53.12 27.91
CA VAL A 11 17.34 53.27 26.46
C VAL A 11 18.50 52.75 25.61
N GLY A 12 19.75 52.97 26.04
CA GLY A 12 20.93 52.46 25.32
C GLY A 12 21.04 50.93 25.31
N ILE A 13 20.64 50.25 26.39
CA ILE A 13 20.68 48.78 26.47
C ILE A 13 19.54 48.15 25.66
N LEU A 14 18.38 48.82 25.58
CA LEU A 14 17.22 48.34 24.81
C LEU A 14 17.38 48.52 23.29
N CYS A 15 18.10 49.54 22.83
CA CYS A 15 18.39 49.74 21.41
C CYS A 15 19.45 48.75 20.87
N VAL A 16 20.45 48.38 21.70
CA VAL A 16 21.46 47.39 21.31
C VAL A 16 20.87 45.97 21.30
N SER A 17 19.95 45.64 22.21
CA SER A 17 19.28 44.33 22.20
C SER A 17 18.28 44.18 21.04
N MET A 18 17.61 45.25 20.60
CA MET A 18 16.77 45.22 19.39
C MET A 18 17.58 45.08 18.09
N ALA A 19 18.79 45.63 18.01
CA ALA A 19 19.66 45.46 16.83
C ALA A 19 20.23 44.03 16.73
N VAL A 20 20.56 43.40 17.87
CA VAL A 20 21.02 42.00 17.91
C VAL A 20 19.85 41.02 17.66
N ALA A 21 18.63 41.34 18.11
CA ALA A 21 17.44 40.56 17.79
C ALA A 21 17.02 40.71 16.31
N GLY A 22 17.17 41.89 15.71
CA GLY A 22 16.85 42.15 14.30
C GLY A 22 17.80 41.47 13.30
N PHE A 23 19.08 41.34 13.65
CA PHE A 23 20.03 40.53 12.86
C PHE A 23 19.91 39.03 13.13
N GLY A 24 19.43 38.62 14.32
CA GLY A 24 19.14 37.21 14.63
C GLY A 24 17.85 36.68 13.97
N LEU A 25 16.87 37.53 13.69
CA LEU A 25 15.59 37.12 13.10
C LEU A 25 15.60 37.07 11.56
N ASN A 26 16.47 37.82 10.88
CA ASN A 26 16.67 37.68 9.43
C ASN A 26 17.60 36.52 9.03
N ALA A 27 18.35 35.94 9.97
CA ALA A 27 19.11 34.70 9.76
C ALA A 27 18.25 33.42 9.91
N LEU A 28 17.02 33.55 10.44
CA LEU A 28 16.08 32.44 10.64
C LEU A 28 14.93 32.43 9.61
N GLY A 29 14.87 33.43 8.72
CA GLY A 29 13.89 33.56 7.64
C GLY A 29 14.40 33.14 6.26
N GLY A 30 15.54 32.45 6.19
CA GLY A 30 15.90 31.72 4.98
C GLY A 30 14.81 30.68 4.74
N LYS A 31 14.22 30.66 3.54
CA LYS A 31 13.44 29.52 3.08
C LYS A 31 14.24 28.29 3.46
N GLN A 32 13.75 27.53 4.42
CA GLN A 32 14.13 26.15 4.56
C GLN A 32 13.52 25.51 3.32
N GLU A 33 14.22 25.65 2.17
CA GLU A 33 14.20 24.60 1.19
C GLU A 33 14.42 23.35 2.03
N SER A 34 13.39 22.51 2.08
CA SER A 34 13.58 21.14 2.49
C SER A 34 14.78 20.68 1.68
N VAL A 35 15.93 20.57 2.34
CA VAL A 35 16.99 19.71 1.83
C VAL A 35 16.29 18.37 1.86
N GLU A 36 15.66 17.99 0.74
CA GLU A 36 15.29 16.61 0.49
C GLU A 36 16.60 15.88 0.74
N THR A 37 16.69 15.20 1.88
CA THR A 37 17.76 14.25 2.14
C THR A 37 17.61 13.24 1.03
N LYS A 38 18.36 13.43 -0.06
CA LYS A 38 18.27 12.60 -1.25
C LYS A 38 18.51 11.17 -0.79
N ALA A 39 17.47 10.35 -0.85
CA ALA A 39 17.55 8.96 -0.47
C ALA A 39 18.71 8.30 -1.23
N MET A 40 19.47 7.47 -0.54
CA MET A 40 20.54 6.70 -1.17
C MET A 40 19.94 5.66 -2.12
N GLY A 41 20.78 5.09 -2.98
CA GLY A 41 20.36 4.08 -3.96
C GLY A 41 19.76 2.83 -3.31
N ALA A 42 19.10 2.01 -4.14
CA ALA A 42 18.50 0.75 -3.74
C ALA A 42 19.55 -0.32 -3.34
N ASP A 43 20.82 -0.03 -3.55
CA ASP A 43 21.98 -0.86 -3.21
C ASP A 43 22.57 -0.58 -1.82
N LEU A 44 22.00 0.37 -1.07
CA LEU A 44 22.46 0.68 0.28
C LEU A 44 22.25 -0.52 1.23
N ILE A 45 23.34 -0.98 1.84
CA ILE A 45 23.34 -1.95 2.94
C ILE A 45 23.80 -1.22 4.20
N SER A 46 22.94 -1.19 5.22
CA SER A 46 23.32 -0.77 6.57
C SER A 46 23.97 -1.95 7.29
N ILE A 47 25.29 -1.89 7.49
CA ILE A 47 26.02 -2.94 8.19
C ILE A 47 25.86 -2.73 9.70
N GLU A 48 24.98 -3.51 10.30
CA GLU A 48 24.67 -3.48 11.75
C GLU A 48 24.82 -4.85 12.42
N THR A 49 25.58 -5.78 11.82
CA THR A 49 25.71 -7.17 12.27
C THR A 49 26.06 -7.30 13.77
N LEU A 50 26.85 -6.37 14.31
CA LEU A 50 27.30 -6.41 15.70
C LEU A 50 26.22 -6.07 16.72
N LYS A 51 25.10 -5.49 16.29
CA LYS A 51 23.98 -5.07 17.17
C LYS A 51 23.35 -6.24 17.94
N LYS A 52 23.48 -7.46 17.40
CA LYS A 52 23.00 -8.68 18.08
C LYS A 52 23.81 -9.04 19.34
N PHE A 53 25.00 -8.44 19.53
CA PHE A 53 25.86 -8.67 20.69
C PHE A 53 25.79 -7.56 21.74
N GLY A 54 25.03 -6.49 21.48
CA GLY A 54 24.92 -5.33 22.37
C GLY A 54 24.83 -4.01 21.61
N ASP A 55 24.89 -2.91 22.35
CA ASP A 55 24.89 -1.56 21.78
C ASP A 55 26.14 -1.29 20.95
N LEU A 56 25.99 -0.50 19.89
CA LEU A 56 27.10 -0.13 19.00
C LEU A 56 27.81 1.12 19.51
N ASP A 57 29.13 1.05 19.66
CA ASP A 57 29.97 2.20 20.02
C ASP A 57 29.99 3.31 18.95
N TYR A 58 29.72 2.94 17.70
CA TYR A 58 29.73 3.82 16.54
C TYR A 58 28.44 3.68 15.72
N PRO A 59 28.05 4.73 14.98
CA PRO A 59 26.94 4.63 14.03
C PRO A 59 27.14 3.47 13.03
N VAL A 60 26.05 2.91 12.52
CA VAL A 60 26.10 1.84 11.50
C VAL A 60 26.84 2.29 10.25
N VAL A 61 27.47 1.33 9.57
CA VAL A 61 28.21 1.60 8.32
C VAL A 61 27.26 1.58 7.14
N ARG A 62 27.39 2.58 6.26
CA ARG A 62 26.67 2.66 4.98
C ARG A 62 27.51 2.02 3.88
N PHE A 63 26.98 0.98 3.22
CA PHE A 63 27.69 0.26 2.17
C PHE A 63 26.88 0.25 0.88
N GLU A 64 27.34 0.94 -0.16
CA GLU A 64 26.72 0.97 -1.50
C GLU A 64 27.17 -0.26 -2.31
N HIS A 65 26.37 -1.33 -2.31
CA HIS A 65 26.79 -2.63 -2.84
C HIS A 65 27.04 -2.59 -4.36
N ASP A 66 26.20 -1.93 -5.15
CA ASP A 66 26.32 -1.89 -6.61
C ASP A 66 27.53 -1.06 -7.06
N LYS A 67 27.88 -0.04 -6.27
CA LYS A 67 29.11 0.73 -6.48
C LYS A 67 30.35 -0.14 -6.25
N HIS A 68 30.35 -1.01 -5.23
CA HIS A 68 31.45 -1.92 -4.97
C HIS A 68 31.54 -3.02 -6.03
N THR A 69 30.42 -3.66 -6.39
CA THR A 69 30.41 -4.70 -7.43
C THR A 69 30.90 -4.16 -8.77
N LYS A 70 30.55 -2.93 -9.15
CA LYS A 70 31.11 -2.26 -10.33
C LYS A 70 32.61 -2.03 -10.23
N ALA A 71 33.11 -1.62 -9.06
CA ALA A 71 34.53 -1.37 -8.84
C ALA A 71 35.39 -2.64 -8.89
N VAL A 72 34.84 -3.79 -8.47
CA VAL A 72 35.50 -5.10 -8.55
C VAL A 72 35.13 -5.90 -9.81
N GLU A 73 34.50 -5.25 -10.79
CA GLU A 73 34.13 -5.86 -12.07
C GLU A 73 33.27 -7.13 -11.93
N GLY A 74 32.37 -7.16 -10.94
CA GLY A 74 31.47 -8.28 -10.70
C GLY A 74 32.09 -9.51 -10.04
N LYS A 75 33.36 -9.44 -9.60
CA LYS A 75 34.07 -10.56 -8.95
C LYS A 75 33.59 -10.76 -7.51
N CYS A 76 32.53 -11.55 -7.33
CA CYS A 76 31.89 -11.84 -6.03
C CYS A 76 32.89 -12.40 -5.00
N GLU A 77 33.83 -13.24 -5.45
CA GLU A 77 34.88 -13.89 -4.65
C GLU A 77 35.84 -12.89 -3.99
N SER A 78 35.86 -11.64 -4.47
CA SER A 78 36.59 -10.54 -3.82
C SER A 78 36.09 -10.25 -2.42
N CYS A 79 34.82 -10.56 -2.11
CA CYS A 79 34.15 -10.22 -0.85
C CYS A 79 33.40 -11.40 -0.20
N HIS A 80 32.99 -12.39 -0.98
CA HIS A 80 32.14 -13.50 -0.55
C HIS A 80 32.81 -14.84 -0.82
N THR A 81 32.43 -15.86 -0.05
CA THR A 81 32.77 -17.23 -0.43
C THR A 81 31.83 -17.71 -1.52
N VAL A 82 32.39 -18.26 -2.59
CA VAL A 82 31.64 -18.78 -3.74
C VAL A 82 31.86 -20.28 -3.86
N THR A 83 30.77 -21.05 -3.84
CA THR A 83 30.79 -22.52 -4.03
C THR A 83 29.86 -22.84 -5.20
N GLY A 84 30.43 -23.13 -6.37
CA GLY A 84 29.66 -23.35 -7.60
C GLY A 84 28.93 -22.08 -8.06
N ASN A 85 27.59 -22.11 -8.02
CA ASN A 85 26.72 -20.96 -8.32
C ASN A 85 26.16 -20.30 -7.05
N THR A 86 26.52 -20.81 -5.87
CA THR A 86 26.06 -20.27 -4.58
C THR A 86 27.08 -19.28 -4.03
N VAL A 87 26.60 -18.11 -3.62
CA VAL A 87 27.40 -17.05 -2.99
C VAL A 87 26.95 -16.90 -1.54
N THR A 88 27.86 -17.11 -0.59
CA THR A 88 27.55 -16.84 0.82
C THR A 88 27.41 -15.33 1.01
N ALA A 89 26.21 -14.87 1.36
CA ALA A 89 25.88 -13.44 1.48
C ALA A 89 26.69 -12.69 2.56
N LYS A 90 27.31 -13.40 3.51
CA LYS A 90 28.15 -12.79 4.55
C LYS A 90 29.49 -12.34 3.97
N PHE A 91 29.94 -11.16 4.37
CA PHE A 91 31.22 -10.59 3.97
C PHE A 91 32.38 -11.35 4.62
N LYS A 92 33.24 -11.96 3.78
CA LYS A 92 34.50 -12.65 4.13
C LYS A 92 34.39 -13.72 5.24
N ARG A 93 33.21 -14.34 5.40
CA ARG A 93 32.98 -15.41 6.38
C ARG A 93 31.82 -16.30 6.00
N GLN A 94 31.76 -17.52 6.56
CA GLN A 94 30.64 -18.44 6.39
C GLN A 94 29.53 -18.23 7.41
N GLU A 95 29.90 -18.05 8.66
CA GLU A 95 28.97 -17.86 9.78
C GLU A 95 29.41 -16.68 10.65
N ASP A 96 28.51 -16.19 11.49
CA ASP A 96 28.87 -15.18 12.47
C ASP A 96 29.41 -15.86 13.73
N THR A 97 30.62 -15.49 14.16
CA THR A 97 31.23 -16.00 15.38
C THR A 97 30.99 -15.05 16.56
N ASN A 98 32.02 -14.41 17.10
CA ASN A 98 31.93 -13.43 18.18
C ASN A 98 32.12 -11.99 17.66
N ALA A 99 31.73 -11.01 18.47
CA ALA A 99 31.76 -9.60 18.08
C ALA A 99 33.16 -9.09 17.70
N ALA A 100 34.20 -9.51 18.44
CA ALA A 100 35.58 -9.05 18.20
C ALA A 100 36.12 -9.54 16.85
N GLU A 101 35.88 -10.82 16.54
CA GLU A 101 36.29 -11.42 15.26
C GLU A 101 35.54 -10.81 14.07
N ILE A 102 34.22 -10.63 14.19
CA ILE A 102 33.43 -9.99 13.12
C ILE A 102 33.88 -8.55 12.89
N LYS A 103 34.18 -7.80 13.96
CA LYS A 103 34.73 -6.44 13.87
C LYS A 103 36.08 -6.44 13.15
N ALA A 104 36.97 -7.36 13.50
CA ALA A 104 38.26 -7.51 12.83
C ALA A 104 38.09 -7.84 11.34
N ILE A 105 37.22 -8.81 10.99
CA ILE A 105 36.92 -9.17 9.59
C ILE A 105 36.51 -7.94 8.77
N TYR A 106 35.59 -7.10 9.29
CA TYR A 106 35.19 -5.88 8.58
C TYR A 106 36.35 -4.89 8.43
N HIS A 107 37.04 -4.54 9.51
CA HIS A 107 38.12 -3.56 9.43
C HIS A 107 39.28 -4.04 8.57
N ASP A 108 39.78 -5.25 8.80
CA ASP A 108 40.96 -5.79 8.13
C ASP A 108 40.71 -5.89 6.62
N ASN A 109 39.57 -6.45 6.20
CA ASN A 109 39.30 -6.66 4.78
C ASN A 109 38.86 -5.37 4.05
N CYS A 110 38.01 -4.54 4.66
CA CYS A 110 37.55 -3.31 4.02
C CYS A 110 38.70 -2.30 3.87
N ILE A 111 39.45 -2.06 4.96
CA ILE A 111 40.52 -1.04 4.97
C ILE A 111 41.69 -1.50 4.11
N THR A 112 42.10 -2.78 4.18
CA THR A 112 43.19 -3.29 3.33
C THR A 112 42.88 -3.12 1.85
N CYS A 113 41.66 -3.47 1.42
CA CYS A 113 41.24 -3.28 0.03
C CYS A 113 41.27 -1.80 -0.37
N HIS A 114 40.81 -0.90 0.50
CA HIS A 114 40.84 0.53 0.23
C HIS A 114 42.28 1.08 0.16
N ASP A 115 43.14 0.67 1.09
CA ASP A 115 44.53 1.12 1.14
C ASP A 115 45.30 0.65 -0.08
N ASP A 116 45.16 -0.63 -0.48
CA ASP A 116 45.85 -1.18 -1.64
C ASP A 116 45.34 -0.56 -2.96
N THR A 117 44.03 -0.31 -3.06
CA THR A 117 43.44 0.39 -4.22
C THR A 117 43.93 1.83 -4.31
N SER A 118 44.07 2.52 -3.17
CA SER A 118 44.59 3.87 -3.09
C SER A 118 46.07 3.94 -3.46
N LYS A 119 46.90 3.02 -2.94
CA LYS A 119 48.33 2.87 -3.31
C LYS A 119 48.53 2.60 -4.80
N ALA A 120 47.58 1.90 -5.43
CA ALA A 120 47.57 1.67 -6.87
C ALA A 120 47.12 2.90 -7.70
N GLY A 121 46.88 4.05 -7.06
CA GLY A 121 46.48 5.29 -7.73
C GLY A 121 45.04 5.30 -8.25
N LYS A 122 44.20 4.35 -7.80
CA LYS A 122 42.79 4.25 -8.21
C LYS A 122 41.88 4.95 -7.20
N LYS A 123 40.68 5.34 -7.66
CA LYS A 123 39.64 5.87 -6.77
C LYS A 123 39.27 4.80 -5.74
N SER A 124 39.45 5.11 -4.47
CA SER A 124 39.27 4.17 -3.36
C SER A 124 38.25 4.67 -2.33
N GLY A 125 37.89 3.78 -1.40
CA GLY A 125 37.08 4.08 -0.23
C GLY A 125 37.88 4.65 0.94
N PRO A 126 37.26 4.80 2.12
CA PRO A 126 37.91 5.45 3.27
C PRO A 126 39.02 4.60 3.89
N GLY A 127 40.10 5.25 4.31
CA GLY A 127 41.22 4.64 5.05
C GLY A 127 40.95 4.50 6.56
N SER A 128 41.91 3.92 7.28
CA SER A 128 41.79 3.61 8.73
C SER A 128 41.47 4.80 9.63
N GLU A 129 41.96 6.00 9.32
CA GLU A 129 41.75 7.21 10.13
C GLU A 129 40.39 7.90 9.88
N GLN A 130 39.64 7.44 8.88
CA GLN A 130 38.42 8.10 8.41
C GLN A 130 37.15 7.47 8.99
N CYS A 131 37.12 7.26 10.30
CA CYS A 131 36.07 6.51 11.01
C CYS A 131 34.64 6.95 10.62
N ARG A 132 34.39 8.27 10.61
CA ARG A 132 33.05 8.85 10.35
C ARG A 132 32.61 8.77 8.89
N THR A 133 33.51 8.45 7.96
CA THR A 133 33.17 8.28 6.54
C THR A 133 32.51 6.92 6.31
N CYS A 134 32.95 5.88 7.02
CA CYS A 134 32.27 4.58 7.04
C CYS A 134 31.08 4.60 8.02
N HIS A 135 31.32 5.01 9.27
CA HIS A 135 30.33 5.08 10.35
C HIS A 135 29.46 6.34 10.25
N ALA A 136 28.74 6.47 9.15
CA ALA A 136 27.92 7.63 8.82
C ALA A 136 26.49 7.58 9.40
N GLY A 137 26.09 6.44 9.99
CA GLY A 137 24.77 6.27 10.61
C GLY A 137 23.68 5.87 9.62
N PRO A 138 22.40 5.84 10.05
CA PRO A 138 21.29 5.42 9.19
C PRO A 138 21.10 6.41 8.03
N ALA A 139 20.61 5.91 6.89
CA ALA A 139 20.19 6.72 5.77
C ALA A 139 18.95 6.09 5.12
N ASP A 140 18.09 6.94 4.57
CA ASP A 140 16.97 6.49 3.76
C ASP A 140 17.49 5.93 2.43
N SER A 141 16.79 4.92 1.90
CA SER A 141 17.12 4.26 0.64
C SER A 141 15.89 4.25 -0.26
N SER A 142 16.12 4.38 -1.57
CA SER A 142 15.10 4.16 -2.60
C SER A 142 14.74 2.67 -2.77
N ARG A 143 15.33 1.77 -1.99
CA ARG A 143 15.06 0.33 -2.01
C ARG A 143 13.57 0.05 -1.77
N THR A 144 12.99 -0.69 -2.69
CA THR A 144 11.65 -1.25 -2.58
C THR A 144 11.71 -2.77 -2.63
N LEU A 145 10.70 -3.43 -2.05
CA LEU A 145 10.58 -4.89 -2.18
C LEU A 145 10.15 -5.26 -3.59
N ILE A 146 10.78 -6.30 -4.13
CA ILE A 146 10.32 -6.94 -5.35
C ILE A 146 9.14 -7.85 -5.00
N SER A 147 8.07 -7.75 -5.78
CA SER A 147 6.95 -8.67 -5.78
C SER A 147 6.68 -9.07 -7.23
N PHE A 148 6.38 -10.34 -7.45
CA PHE A 148 6.05 -10.83 -8.78
C PHE A 148 4.58 -10.53 -9.05
N ASP A 149 4.32 -9.63 -10.00
CA ASP A 149 3.01 -9.53 -10.62
C ASP A 149 2.76 -10.76 -11.51
N LYS A 150 1.52 -10.94 -11.99
CA LYS A 150 1.15 -12.03 -12.89
C LYS A 150 2.08 -12.15 -14.09
N SER A 151 2.45 -11.01 -14.67
CA SER A 151 3.31 -10.96 -15.85
C SER A 151 4.72 -11.46 -15.54
N LEU A 152 5.35 -10.97 -14.47
CA LEU A 152 6.70 -11.35 -14.08
C LEU A 152 6.74 -12.81 -13.63
N HIS A 153 5.74 -13.26 -12.86
CA HIS A 153 5.59 -14.67 -12.52
C HIS A 153 5.46 -15.55 -13.78
N TYR A 154 4.58 -15.18 -14.72
CA TYR A 154 4.38 -15.90 -15.96
C TYR A 154 5.65 -15.96 -16.83
N ARG A 155 6.44 -14.88 -16.87
CA ARG A 155 7.73 -14.87 -17.57
C ARG A 155 8.71 -15.90 -17.02
N HIS A 156 8.69 -16.18 -15.72
CA HIS A 156 9.50 -17.24 -15.12
C HIS A 156 8.89 -18.61 -15.39
N SER A 157 7.58 -18.78 -15.20
CA SER A 157 6.92 -20.08 -15.39
C SER A 157 6.93 -20.56 -16.85
N SER A 158 6.96 -19.64 -17.81
CA SER A 158 7.03 -19.93 -19.26
C SER A 158 8.44 -19.89 -19.84
N SER A 159 9.47 -19.63 -19.03
CA SER A 159 10.85 -19.50 -19.52
C SER A 159 11.40 -20.84 -19.99
N LYS A 160 11.98 -20.85 -21.21
CA LYS A 160 12.72 -22.00 -21.74
C LYS A 160 14.03 -22.28 -20.98
N MET A 161 14.49 -21.34 -20.17
CA MET A 161 15.71 -21.49 -19.35
C MET A 161 15.40 -22.06 -17.95
N VAL A 162 14.13 -22.07 -17.55
CA VAL A 162 13.67 -22.64 -16.27
C VAL A 162 12.87 -23.89 -16.57
N LEU A 163 13.59 -24.96 -16.93
CA LEU A 163 12.97 -26.22 -17.35
C LEU A 163 12.26 -26.91 -16.18
N PRO A 164 11.13 -27.61 -16.42
CA PRO A 164 10.48 -28.47 -15.43
C PRO A 164 11.42 -29.51 -14.79
N ALA A 165 11.06 -29.99 -13.60
CA ALA A 165 11.72 -31.17 -13.05
C ALA A 165 11.38 -32.42 -13.90
N PRO A 166 12.25 -33.44 -13.93
CA PRO A 166 11.97 -34.69 -14.65
C PRO A 166 10.60 -35.26 -14.29
N GLY A 167 9.78 -35.55 -15.31
CA GLY A 167 8.42 -36.07 -15.13
C GLY A 167 7.34 -35.01 -14.87
N GLN A 168 7.69 -33.72 -14.76
CA GLN A 168 6.74 -32.62 -14.59
C GLN A 168 6.55 -31.83 -15.89
N LYS A 169 5.32 -31.37 -16.14
CA LYS A 169 5.02 -30.44 -17.25
C LYS A 169 5.28 -28.98 -16.88
N GLU A 170 5.13 -28.66 -15.60
CA GLU A 170 5.29 -27.32 -15.04
C GLU A 170 6.60 -27.21 -14.26
N ASN A 171 7.12 -26.00 -14.11
CA ASN A 171 8.38 -25.74 -13.42
C ASN A 171 8.21 -25.25 -11.96
N CYS A 172 7.03 -25.44 -11.36
CA CYS A 172 6.69 -24.93 -10.03
C CYS A 172 7.69 -25.36 -8.96
N SER A 173 8.02 -26.66 -8.93
CA SER A 173 8.95 -27.26 -7.98
C SER A 173 10.40 -26.76 -8.10
N LYS A 174 10.76 -26.04 -9.18
CA LYS A 174 12.07 -25.40 -9.31
C LYS A 174 12.27 -24.24 -8.35
N CYS A 175 11.19 -23.54 -8.00
CA CYS A 175 11.23 -22.38 -7.11
C CYS A 175 10.53 -22.68 -5.77
N HIS A 176 9.38 -23.33 -5.84
CA HIS A 176 8.57 -23.72 -4.69
C HIS A 176 9.01 -25.11 -4.20
N SER A 177 10.05 -25.16 -3.37
CA SER A 177 10.75 -26.40 -3.02
C SER A 177 9.89 -27.45 -2.29
N GLN A 178 8.75 -27.04 -1.72
CA GLN A 178 7.80 -27.94 -1.05
C GLN A 178 6.63 -28.35 -1.96
N ASP A 179 6.55 -27.80 -3.19
CA ASP A 179 5.45 -28.04 -4.12
C ASP A 179 5.50 -29.45 -4.71
N LYS A 180 4.34 -30.12 -4.70
CA LYS A 180 4.11 -31.40 -5.35
C LYS A 180 2.93 -31.30 -6.31
N PRO A 181 2.92 -32.02 -7.45
CA PRO A 181 1.80 -31.97 -8.39
C PRO A 181 0.44 -32.32 -7.76
N GLU A 182 0.40 -33.26 -6.81
CA GLU A 182 -0.86 -33.68 -6.16
C GLU A 182 -1.25 -32.78 -4.97
N GLU A 183 -0.29 -32.03 -4.41
CA GLU A 183 -0.46 -31.20 -3.21
C GLU A 183 0.32 -29.90 -3.40
N ARG A 184 -0.34 -28.90 -3.99
CA ARG A 184 0.29 -27.62 -4.31
C ARG A 184 0.70 -26.90 -3.03
N ASN A 185 1.98 -26.58 -2.92
CA ASN A 185 2.54 -25.78 -1.84
C ASN A 185 3.42 -24.71 -2.44
N LEU A 186 2.86 -23.50 -2.55
CA LEU A 186 3.49 -22.36 -3.20
C LEU A 186 4.41 -21.56 -2.27
N ALA A 187 4.86 -22.12 -1.14
CA ALA A 187 5.88 -21.48 -0.31
C ALA A 187 7.17 -21.34 -1.13
N PHE A 188 7.75 -20.14 -1.12
CA PHE A 188 8.94 -19.79 -1.89
C PHE A 188 10.17 -19.62 -1.00
N ALA A 189 10.10 -18.76 0.01
CA ALA A 189 11.22 -18.43 0.88
C ALA A 189 10.70 -18.00 2.26
N GLU A 190 11.32 -18.50 3.32
CA GLU A 190 10.97 -18.15 4.69
C GLU A 190 11.50 -16.76 5.09
N ASN A 191 12.62 -16.35 4.48
CA ASN A 191 13.30 -15.11 4.79
C ASN A 191 14.03 -14.53 3.56
N LYS A 192 14.56 -13.32 3.72
CA LYS A 192 15.27 -12.60 2.65
C LYS A 192 16.53 -13.32 2.15
N ASP A 193 17.23 -14.07 3.01
CA ASP A 193 18.50 -14.70 2.64
C ASP A 193 18.22 -15.91 1.72
N GLN A 194 17.20 -16.70 2.03
CA GLN A 194 16.71 -17.75 1.13
C GLN A 194 16.20 -17.18 -0.20
N ALA A 195 15.52 -16.03 -0.19
CA ALA A 195 15.06 -15.37 -1.41
C ALA A 195 16.23 -14.90 -2.28
N HIS A 196 17.25 -14.26 -1.69
CA HIS A 196 18.46 -13.86 -2.40
C HIS A 196 19.19 -15.08 -2.98
N GLU A 197 19.38 -16.14 -2.18
CA GLU A 197 20.03 -17.36 -2.65
C GLU A 197 19.31 -17.96 -3.86
N LYS A 198 17.99 -18.17 -3.77
CA LYS A 198 17.18 -18.78 -4.83
C LYS A 198 17.17 -17.94 -6.12
N CYS A 199 16.93 -16.63 -6.01
CA CYS A 199 16.86 -15.77 -7.19
C CYS A 199 18.25 -15.59 -7.83
N LEU A 200 19.27 -15.23 -7.05
CA LEU A 200 20.58 -14.88 -7.58
C LEU A 200 21.32 -16.09 -8.14
N SER A 201 21.28 -17.25 -7.47
CA SER A 201 21.96 -18.45 -7.98
C SER A 201 21.45 -18.86 -9.36
N CYS A 202 20.13 -18.86 -9.57
CA CYS A 202 19.51 -19.16 -10.85
C CYS A 202 19.84 -18.08 -11.90
N HIS A 203 19.74 -16.79 -11.53
CA HIS A 203 20.05 -15.72 -12.47
C HIS A 203 21.52 -15.75 -12.92
N MET A 204 22.45 -16.01 -11.99
CA MET A 204 23.88 -16.14 -12.26
C MET A 204 24.18 -17.37 -13.12
N GLU A 205 23.52 -18.50 -12.88
CA GLU A 205 23.69 -19.72 -13.69
C GLU A 205 23.30 -19.50 -15.15
N ILE A 206 22.10 -18.95 -15.38
CA ILE A 206 21.60 -18.65 -16.74
C ILE A 206 22.47 -17.56 -17.38
N GLY A 207 22.90 -16.56 -16.61
CA GLY A 207 23.79 -15.49 -17.07
C GLY A 207 25.18 -15.97 -17.48
N LYS A 208 25.77 -16.92 -16.75
CA LYS A 208 27.04 -17.58 -17.12
C LYS A 208 26.92 -18.33 -18.44
N ALA A 209 25.75 -18.90 -18.74
CA ALA A 209 25.44 -19.52 -20.03
C ALA A 209 25.14 -18.50 -21.15
N GLN A 210 25.31 -17.19 -20.88
CA GLN A 210 25.02 -16.08 -21.80
C GLN A 210 23.56 -16.09 -22.32
N GLN A 211 22.64 -16.64 -21.53
CA GLN A 211 21.22 -16.69 -21.85
C GLN A 211 20.49 -15.48 -21.23
N PRO A 212 19.34 -15.07 -21.78
CA PRO A 212 18.51 -14.04 -21.18
C PRO A 212 18.11 -14.42 -19.76
N THR A 213 18.52 -13.61 -18.79
CA THR A 213 18.35 -13.88 -17.36
C THR A 213 17.80 -12.64 -16.63
N GLY A 214 17.47 -12.79 -15.35
CA GLY A 214 17.09 -11.69 -14.49
C GLY A 214 18.31 -10.94 -13.91
N PRO A 215 18.08 -9.79 -13.26
CA PRO A 215 19.14 -8.96 -12.69
C PRO A 215 19.86 -9.66 -11.53
N VAL A 216 21.12 -9.28 -11.32
CA VAL A 216 21.97 -9.75 -10.20
C VAL A 216 22.46 -8.61 -9.31
N GLU A 217 22.32 -7.37 -9.78
CA GLU A 217 22.59 -6.15 -9.02
C GLU A 217 21.42 -5.78 -8.10
N CYS A 218 21.72 -5.10 -6.99
CA CYS A 218 20.72 -4.70 -6.01
C CYS A 218 19.65 -3.79 -6.63
N ALA A 219 20.07 -2.72 -7.32
CA ALA A 219 19.17 -1.79 -7.99
C ALA A 219 18.38 -2.46 -9.12
N GLY A 220 18.95 -3.50 -9.75
CA GLY A 220 18.25 -4.30 -10.76
C GLY A 220 16.96 -4.93 -10.24
N CYS A 221 16.95 -5.38 -8.99
CA CYS A 221 15.76 -5.95 -8.32
C CYS A 221 14.97 -4.93 -7.49
N HIS A 222 15.65 -4.00 -6.84
CA HIS A 222 15.09 -3.21 -5.74
C HIS A 222 14.78 -1.76 -6.08
N ASP A 223 15.22 -1.26 -7.24
CA ASP A 223 14.87 0.07 -7.70
C ASP A 223 13.54 0.01 -8.49
N ALA A 224 12.54 0.76 -8.03
CA ALA A 224 11.23 0.79 -8.68
C ALA A 224 11.28 1.35 -10.11
N THR A 225 12.21 2.28 -10.40
CA THR A 225 12.39 2.87 -11.73
C THR A 225 13.00 1.88 -12.70
N VAL A 226 13.94 1.04 -12.24
CA VAL A 226 14.50 -0.05 -13.04
C VAL A 226 13.44 -1.12 -13.30
N ARG A 227 12.68 -1.51 -12.27
CA ARG A 227 11.59 -2.48 -12.42
C ARG A 227 10.48 -2.01 -13.36
N ALA A 228 10.21 -0.71 -13.44
CA ALA A 228 9.25 -0.15 -14.38
C ALA A 228 9.63 -0.43 -15.85
N GLY A 229 10.91 -0.64 -16.15
CA GLY A 229 11.41 -1.03 -17.46
C GLY A 229 11.30 -2.53 -17.79
N PHE A 230 10.81 -3.37 -16.87
CA PHE A 230 10.68 -4.80 -17.14
C PHE A 230 9.63 -5.07 -18.22
N LYS A 231 9.97 -5.97 -19.15
CA LYS A 231 9.01 -6.43 -20.15
C LYS A 231 7.77 -7.02 -19.47
N LYS A 232 6.59 -6.51 -19.85
CA LYS A 232 5.30 -7.01 -19.39
C LYS A 232 4.62 -7.91 -20.42
N VAL A 233 3.90 -8.91 -19.93
CA VAL A 233 2.98 -9.74 -20.69
C VAL A 233 1.56 -9.27 -20.34
N ALA A 234 0.88 -8.60 -21.27
CA ALA A 234 -0.42 -7.98 -21.01
C ALA A 234 -1.49 -9.01 -20.61
N ASP A 235 -1.59 -10.11 -21.36
CA ASP A 235 -2.60 -11.15 -21.16
C ASP A 235 -1.97 -12.40 -20.54
N ALA A 236 -1.29 -12.23 -19.40
CA ALA A 236 -0.74 -13.36 -18.67
C ALA A 236 -1.87 -14.34 -18.30
N PRO A 237 -1.79 -15.63 -18.70
CA PRO A 237 -2.79 -16.63 -18.36
C PRO A 237 -3.01 -16.73 -16.85
N ARG A 238 -4.20 -17.17 -16.45
CA ARG A 238 -4.49 -17.50 -15.05
C ARG A 238 -3.49 -18.54 -14.55
N LEU A 239 -2.93 -18.32 -13.38
CA LEU A 239 -2.02 -19.27 -12.74
C LEU A 239 -2.84 -20.39 -12.12
N GLU A 240 -2.88 -21.55 -12.77
CA GLU A 240 -3.59 -22.71 -12.24
C GLU A 240 -2.77 -23.37 -11.12
N ALA A 241 -3.31 -23.35 -9.90
CA ALA A 241 -2.68 -23.90 -8.70
C ALA A 241 -3.70 -24.64 -7.78
N GLY A 242 -4.82 -25.11 -8.35
CA GLY A 242 -5.85 -25.85 -7.62
C GLY A 242 -6.82 -24.97 -6.80
N GLN A 243 -6.82 -23.67 -7.05
CA GLN A 243 -7.80 -22.74 -6.48
C GLN A 243 -9.19 -22.94 -7.09
N SER A 244 -10.23 -22.72 -6.29
CA SER A 244 -11.62 -22.74 -6.75
C SER A 244 -12.01 -21.38 -7.32
N ASP A 245 -12.86 -21.35 -8.35
CA ASP A 245 -13.39 -20.09 -8.90
C ASP A 245 -14.24 -19.33 -7.88
N TYR A 246 -14.94 -20.07 -7.01
CA TYR A 246 -15.77 -19.55 -5.95
C TYR A 246 -15.40 -20.18 -4.61
N ALA A 247 -15.52 -19.41 -3.53
CA ALA A 247 -15.30 -19.89 -2.18
C ALA A 247 -16.49 -19.51 -1.30
N LEU A 248 -16.91 -20.42 -0.41
CA LEU A 248 -17.89 -20.11 0.63
C LEU A 248 -17.15 -19.90 1.95
N LEU A 249 -17.02 -18.65 2.38
CA LEU A 249 -16.40 -18.29 3.64
C LEU A 249 -17.44 -18.45 4.75
N MET A 250 -17.12 -19.26 5.75
CA MET A 250 -17.98 -19.50 6.90
C MET A 250 -17.11 -19.39 8.15
N ALA A 251 -17.66 -18.80 9.22
CA ALA A 251 -17.07 -19.00 10.53
C ALA A 251 -17.05 -20.50 10.84
N ALA A 252 -16.00 -20.99 11.50
CA ALA A 252 -15.96 -22.39 11.90
C ALA A 252 -17.16 -22.69 12.80
N THR A 253 -18.13 -23.44 12.28
CA THR A 253 -19.25 -23.94 13.06
C THR A 253 -18.83 -25.18 13.82
N ALA A 254 -19.54 -25.47 14.91
CA ALA A 254 -19.32 -26.66 15.71
C ALA A 254 -19.21 -27.92 14.84
N GLN A 255 -18.40 -28.86 15.33
CA GLN A 255 -17.99 -30.08 14.65
C GLN A 255 -19.16 -30.91 14.08
N ALA A 256 -18.83 -31.77 13.11
CA ALA A 256 -19.74 -32.76 12.54
C ALA A 256 -20.52 -33.49 13.64
N GLY A 257 -21.85 -33.57 13.49
CA GLY A 257 -22.75 -34.21 14.46
C GLY A 257 -23.53 -33.24 15.37
N THR A 258 -23.43 -31.94 15.16
CA THR A 258 -24.32 -30.94 15.79
C THR A 258 -25.46 -30.54 14.85
N GLU A 259 -26.64 -30.25 15.40
CA GLU A 259 -27.81 -29.78 14.64
C GLU A 259 -27.44 -28.58 13.74
N PRO A 260 -27.87 -28.55 12.47
CA PRO A 260 -27.58 -27.45 11.55
C PRO A 260 -28.09 -26.12 12.13
N LYS A 261 -27.18 -25.21 12.46
CA LYS A 261 -27.52 -23.85 12.91
C LYS A 261 -27.47 -22.89 11.74
N LEU A 262 -28.25 -21.81 11.83
CA LEU A 262 -28.12 -20.69 10.91
C LEU A 262 -26.73 -20.07 11.06
N VAL A 263 -26.03 -19.87 9.96
CA VAL A 263 -24.70 -19.27 9.93
C VAL A 263 -24.69 -18.14 8.93
N SER A 264 -24.05 -17.03 9.31
CA SER A 264 -23.78 -15.96 8.37
C SER A 264 -22.54 -16.33 7.55
N ALA A 265 -22.75 -16.62 6.28
CA ALA A 265 -21.72 -17.00 5.32
C ALA A 265 -21.46 -15.89 4.31
N VAL A 266 -20.29 -15.91 3.68
CA VAL A 266 -19.92 -14.99 2.59
C VAL A 266 -19.52 -15.82 1.37
N PRO A 267 -20.39 -15.93 0.37
CA PRO A 267 -20.01 -16.46 -0.93
C PRO A 267 -19.10 -15.44 -1.64
N PHE A 268 -17.97 -15.92 -2.15
CA PHE A 268 -16.87 -15.11 -2.66
C PHE A 268 -16.49 -15.57 -4.06
N ASN A 269 -16.40 -14.63 -5.01
CA ASN A 269 -15.94 -14.89 -6.37
C ASN A 269 -14.41 -14.74 -6.43
N HIS A 270 -13.69 -15.83 -6.17
CA HIS A 270 -12.23 -15.85 -6.11
C HIS A 270 -11.61 -15.54 -7.47
N LYS A 271 -12.14 -16.11 -8.56
CA LYS A 271 -11.65 -15.88 -9.93
C LYS A 271 -11.70 -14.41 -10.35
N LEU A 272 -12.80 -13.71 -10.07
CA LEU A 272 -12.91 -12.28 -10.36
C LEU A 272 -11.85 -11.48 -9.59
N HIS A 273 -11.59 -11.82 -8.33
CA HIS A 273 -10.57 -11.15 -7.54
C HIS A 273 -9.16 -11.49 -8.02
N GLU A 274 -8.92 -12.72 -8.49
CA GLU A 274 -7.67 -13.06 -9.17
C GLU A 274 -7.47 -12.14 -10.38
N GLU A 275 -8.47 -11.94 -11.23
CA GLU A 275 -8.39 -11.07 -12.41
C GLU A 275 -8.07 -9.61 -12.07
N LYS A 276 -8.66 -9.07 -10.99
CA LYS A 276 -8.50 -7.66 -10.59
C LYS A 276 -7.25 -7.36 -9.76
N ASN A 277 -6.50 -8.37 -9.32
CA ASN A 277 -5.29 -8.19 -8.52
C ASN A 277 -4.02 -8.61 -9.28
N GLU A 278 -2.88 -8.03 -8.90
CA GLU A 278 -1.60 -8.30 -9.55
C GLU A 278 -0.93 -9.59 -9.04
N ASN A 279 -1.27 -10.06 -7.84
CA ASN A 279 -0.72 -11.29 -7.25
C ASN A 279 -1.60 -11.81 -6.10
N CYS A 280 -1.36 -13.06 -5.70
CA CYS A 280 -2.09 -13.72 -4.61
C CYS A 280 -1.78 -13.13 -3.24
N SER A 281 -0.58 -12.55 -3.06
CA SER A 281 -0.10 -12.05 -1.76
C SER A 281 -0.81 -10.79 -1.27
N VAL A 282 -1.58 -10.12 -2.13
CA VAL A 282 -2.49 -9.04 -1.71
C VAL A 282 -3.47 -9.53 -0.63
N CYS A 283 -3.94 -10.77 -0.75
CA CYS A 283 -4.84 -11.40 0.23
C CYS A 283 -4.11 -12.47 1.06
N HIS A 284 -3.39 -13.39 0.41
CA HIS A 284 -2.58 -14.40 1.07
C HIS A 284 -1.23 -13.81 1.49
N HIS A 285 -1.25 -12.89 2.45
CA HIS A 285 -0.11 -12.05 2.83
C HIS A 285 1.10 -12.81 3.40
N ASN A 286 0.97 -14.12 3.68
CA ASN A 286 2.05 -15.01 4.09
C ASN A 286 2.46 -16.01 3.00
N ALA A 287 2.02 -15.82 1.74
CA ALA A 287 2.23 -16.77 0.65
C ALA A 287 3.71 -17.10 0.40
N SER A 288 4.62 -16.14 0.61
CA SER A 288 6.05 -16.38 0.41
C SER A 288 6.60 -17.45 1.36
N SER A 289 6.18 -17.49 2.62
CA SER A 289 6.76 -18.36 3.65
C SER A 289 5.87 -19.56 4.00
N LYS A 290 4.54 -19.43 3.90
CA LYS A 290 3.56 -20.46 4.27
C LYS A 290 2.77 -21.01 3.09
N GLY A 291 2.97 -20.47 1.89
CA GLY A 291 2.16 -20.80 0.73
C GLY A 291 0.75 -20.20 0.79
N VAL A 292 -0.07 -20.55 -0.21
CA VAL A 292 -1.43 -20.03 -0.36
C VAL A 292 -2.39 -20.88 0.47
N ILE A 293 -2.62 -20.46 1.72
CA ILE A 293 -3.48 -21.15 2.69
C ILE A 293 -4.78 -20.38 2.98
N PRO A 294 -5.86 -21.06 3.42
CA PRO A 294 -7.10 -20.41 3.85
C PRO A 294 -6.89 -19.50 5.07
N CYS A 295 -7.59 -18.37 5.10
CA CYS A 295 -7.52 -17.39 6.20
C CYS A 295 -7.85 -18.03 7.56
N SER A 296 -8.80 -18.97 7.58
CA SER A 296 -9.28 -19.65 8.79
C SER A 296 -8.25 -20.55 9.48
N GLN A 297 -7.12 -20.86 8.82
CA GLN A 297 -6.03 -21.58 9.48
C GLN A 297 -5.38 -20.75 10.60
N CYS A 298 -5.33 -19.42 10.44
CA CYS A 298 -4.73 -18.51 11.43
C CYS A 298 -5.77 -17.58 12.07
N HIS A 299 -6.76 -17.12 11.30
CA HIS A 299 -7.78 -16.16 11.72
C HIS A 299 -9.07 -16.88 12.11
N THR A 300 -9.19 -17.22 13.39
CA THR A 300 -10.40 -17.83 13.96
C THR A 300 -11.28 -16.79 14.66
N SER A 301 -12.48 -17.18 15.10
CA SER A 301 -13.42 -16.29 15.79
C SER A 301 -12.82 -15.63 17.04
N LEU A 302 -11.94 -16.35 17.74
CA LEU A 302 -11.24 -15.85 18.94
C LEU A 302 -9.82 -15.36 18.66
N GLY A 303 -9.33 -15.52 17.42
CA GLY A 303 -7.93 -15.38 17.10
C GLY A 303 -7.08 -16.53 17.64
N LYS A 304 -5.89 -16.73 17.05
CA LYS A 304 -4.87 -17.67 17.53
C LYS A 304 -3.49 -17.04 17.39
N GLU A 305 -2.50 -17.59 18.10
CA GLU A 305 -1.13 -17.07 18.13
C GLU A 305 -0.52 -16.98 16.72
N GLU A 306 -0.74 -18.00 15.87
CA GLU A 306 -0.22 -18.04 14.51
C GLU A 306 -0.75 -16.90 13.62
N GLY A 307 -1.94 -16.38 13.94
CA GLY A 307 -2.55 -15.22 13.29
C GLY A 307 -2.32 -13.90 14.02
N GLY A 308 -1.43 -13.86 15.01
CA GLY A 308 -1.20 -12.67 15.85
C GLY A 308 -2.43 -12.26 16.67
N PHE A 309 -3.27 -13.23 17.03
CA PHE A 309 -4.57 -13.05 17.69
C PHE A 309 -5.57 -12.18 16.90
N ILE A 310 -5.35 -12.00 15.59
CA ILE A 310 -6.30 -11.33 14.72
C ILE A 310 -7.49 -12.25 14.45
N THR A 311 -8.68 -11.80 14.84
CA THR A 311 -9.92 -12.57 14.66
C THR A 311 -10.33 -12.63 13.18
N THR A 312 -11.21 -13.58 12.83
CA THR A 312 -11.80 -13.64 11.49
C THR A 312 -12.51 -12.32 11.13
N GLU A 313 -13.22 -11.71 12.07
CA GLU A 313 -13.89 -10.42 11.85
C GLU A 313 -12.88 -9.32 11.47
N GLN A 314 -11.78 -9.20 12.23
CA GLN A 314 -10.74 -8.23 11.95
C GLN A 314 -10.03 -8.51 10.62
N ALA A 315 -9.76 -9.78 10.32
CA ALA A 315 -9.14 -10.18 9.06
C ALA A 315 -9.99 -9.81 7.84
N MET A 316 -11.32 -9.81 7.94
CA MET A 316 -12.22 -9.50 6.83
C MET A 316 -12.65 -8.02 6.76
N HIS A 317 -12.69 -7.30 7.89
CA HIS A 317 -13.30 -5.97 7.96
C HIS A 317 -12.34 -4.82 8.32
N ARG A 318 -11.08 -5.08 8.66
CA ARG A 318 -10.15 -4.01 9.06
C ARG A 318 -9.84 -3.06 7.90
N VAL A 319 -10.45 -1.88 7.93
CA VAL A 319 -10.34 -0.83 6.89
C VAL A 319 -8.89 -0.42 6.56
N THR A 320 -7.98 -0.53 7.52
CA THR A 320 -6.56 -0.19 7.33
C THR A 320 -5.71 -1.32 6.76
N ALA A 321 -6.27 -2.52 6.58
CA ALA A 321 -5.56 -3.69 6.08
C ALA A 321 -6.00 -4.05 4.66
N GLN A 322 -5.06 -3.96 3.71
CA GLN A 322 -5.30 -4.30 2.30
C GLN A 322 -5.72 -5.78 2.11
N ALA A 323 -5.27 -6.68 2.98
CA ALA A 323 -5.65 -8.09 2.93
C ALA A 323 -7.11 -8.37 3.34
N SER A 324 -7.82 -7.36 3.89
CA SER A 324 -9.23 -7.49 4.26
C SER A 324 -10.16 -7.05 3.13
N CYS A 325 -11.38 -7.58 3.10
CA CYS A 325 -12.39 -7.21 2.10
C CYS A 325 -12.68 -5.71 2.15
N VAL A 326 -12.98 -5.19 3.35
CA VAL A 326 -13.35 -3.78 3.53
C VAL A 326 -12.15 -2.86 3.29
N GLY A 327 -10.95 -3.23 3.74
CA GLY A 327 -9.76 -2.40 3.57
C GLY A 327 -9.30 -2.29 2.12
N CYS A 328 -9.33 -3.38 1.35
CA CYS A 328 -9.04 -3.32 -0.09
C CYS A 328 -10.07 -2.45 -0.83
N HIS A 329 -11.37 -2.62 -0.53
CA HIS A 329 -12.42 -1.82 -1.15
C HIS A 329 -12.31 -0.34 -0.77
N ALA A 330 -11.97 -0.02 0.48
CA ALA A 330 -11.71 1.34 0.95
C ALA A 330 -10.50 1.98 0.25
N GLN A 331 -9.46 1.20 -0.06
CA GLN A 331 -8.33 1.67 -0.84
C GLN A 331 -8.73 1.93 -2.31
N ALA A 332 -9.56 1.07 -2.89
CA ALA A 332 -10.08 1.27 -4.24
C ALA A 332 -10.96 2.54 -4.35
N GLN A 333 -11.67 2.91 -3.28
CA GLN A 333 -12.42 4.18 -3.19
C GLN A 333 -11.54 5.44 -3.15
N ALA A 334 -10.22 5.30 -3.03
CA ALA A 334 -9.29 6.44 -3.08
C ALA A 334 -9.00 6.94 -4.50
N LYS A 335 -9.47 6.23 -5.55
CA LYS A 335 -9.37 6.70 -6.92
C LYS A 335 -10.10 8.05 -7.08
N PRO A 336 -9.58 9.01 -7.88
CA PRO A 336 -10.19 10.33 -8.03
C PRO A 336 -11.68 10.29 -8.38
N GLU A 337 -12.10 9.38 -9.26
CA GLU A 337 -13.50 9.19 -9.66
C GLU A 337 -14.45 8.74 -8.52
N CYS A 338 -13.90 8.21 -7.42
CA CYS A 338 -14.65 7.75 -6.24
C CYS A 338 -14.46 8.67 -5.02
N ALA A 339 -13.27 9.24 -4.88
CA ALA A 339 -12.82 9.95 -3.68
C ALA A 339 -13.68 11.18 -3.37
N GLY A 340 -14.22 11.84 -4.40
CA GLY A 340 -15.12 13.00 -4.27
C GLY A 340 -16.32 12.77 -3.37
N CYS A 341 -16.86 11.54 -3.29
CA CYS A 341 -17.91 11.18 -2.33
C CYS A 341 -17.35 10.40 -1.14
N HIS A 342 -16.50 9.40 -1.39
CA HIS A 342 -16.08 8.45 -0.36
C HIS A 342 -15.15 9.04 0.71
N THR A 343 -14.38 10.10 0.39
CA THR A 343 -13.59 10.80 1.41
C THR A 343 -14.49 11.51 2.42
N PHE A 344 -15.60 12.11 1.98
CA PHE A 344 -16.54 12.82 2.86
C PHE A 344 -17.42 11.90 3.68
N MET A 345 -17.83 10.76 3.10
CA MET A 345 -18.65 9.77 3.80
C MET A 345 -17.85 8.98 4.84
N GLY A 346 -16.52 9.02 4.78
CA GLY A 346 -15.64 8.10 5.46
C GLY A 346 -15.54 6.78 4.71
N ARG A 347 -14.30 6.36 4.40
CA ARG A 347 -14.01 5.14 3.64
C ARG A 347 -14.24 3.84 4.41
N THR A 348 -14.68 3.94 5.67
CA THR A 348 -15.06 2.78 6.48
C THR A 348 -16.40 2.17 6.06
N GLY A 349 -17.19 2.89 5.25
CA GLY A 349 -18.59 2.57 5.00
C GLY A 349 -19.44 2.79 6.25
N GLN A 350 -20.76 2.81 6.08
CA GLN A 350 -21.68 2.78 7.21
C GLN A 350 -21.88 1.33 7.66
N ASN A 351 -21.67 1.03 8.94
CA ASN A 351 -21.99 -0.28 9.52
C ASN A 351 -23.51 -0.39 9.69
N THR A 352 -24.20 -0.82 8.64
CA THR A 352 -25.67 -0.93 8.59
C THR A 352 -26.06 -2.30 8.07
N ASP A 353 -27.25 -2.78 8.41
CA ASP A 353 -27.73 -4.06 7.90
C ASP A 353 -27.72 -4.09 6.35
N ALA A 354 -28.02 -2.95 5.71
CA ALA A 354 -27.98 -2.80 4.26
C ALA A 354 -26.59 -2.98 3.63
N SER A 355 -25.51 -2.66 4.36
CA SER A 355 -24.13 -2.91 3.90
C SER A 355 -23.66 -4.33 4.24
N CYS A 356 -24.08 -4.88 5.38
CA CYS A 356 -23.76 -6.26 5.77
C CYS A 356 -24.27 -7.28 4.75
N VAL A 357 -25.53 -7.15 4.30
CA VAL A 357 -26.16 -8.09 3.34
C VAL A 357 -25.55 -8.04 1.94
N LYS A 358 -24.64 -7.08 1.66
CA LYS A 358 -23.86 -7.08 0.42
C LYS A 358 -22.84 -8.20 0.37
N CYS A 359 -22.37 -8.66 1.53
CA CYS A 359 -21.44 -9.79 1.61
C CYS A 359 -22.12 -11.00 2.22
N HIS A 360 -22.80 -10.79 3.34
CA HIS A 360 -23.36 -11.83 4.18
C HIS A 360 -24.68 -12.37 3.65
N VAL A 361 -24.82 -13.69 3.73
CA VAL A 361 -26.06 -14.42 3.50
C VAL A 361 -26.21 -15.43 4.60
N ASP A 362 -27.44 -15.60 5.08
CA ASP A 362 -27.73 -16.59 6.10
C ASP A 362 -28.00 -17.93 5.41
N ILE A 363 -27.27 -18.97 5.83
CA ILE A 363 -27.43 -20.33 5.33
C ILE A 363 -27.47 -21.32 6.49
N THR A 364 -28.11 -22.45 6.27
CA THR A 364 -28.10 -23.57 7.22
C THR A 364 -27.25 -24.69 6.61
N PRO A 365 -25.96 -24.82 6.97
CA PRO A 365 -25.06 -25.76 6.33
C PRO A 365 -25.38 -27.19 6.79
N GLY A 366 -25.79 -28.04 5.85
CA GLY A 366 -25.85 -29.48 6.07
C GLY A 366 -24.47 -30.13 6.12
N ALA A 367 -24.39 -31.41 6.49
CA ALA A 367 -23.13 -32.15 6.61
C ALA A 367 -22.29 -32.16 5.31
N GLU A 368 -22.95 -32.15 4.15
CA GLU A 368 -22.30 -32.07 2.84
C GLU A 368 -21.51 -30.76 2.67
N LEU A 369 -22.09 -29.63 3.04
CA LEU A 369 -21.44 -28.31 2.93
C LEU A 369 -20.27 -28.16 3.91
N ILE A 370 -20.32 -28.85 5.05
CA ILE A 370 -19.23 -28.85 6.04
C ILE A 370 -18.03 -29.66 5.52
N ASN A 371 -18.30 -30.83 4.94
CA ASN A 371 -17.25 -31.80 4.64
C ASN A 371 -16.71 -31.74 3.20
N ASP A 372 -17.50 -31.24 2.24
CA ASP A 372 -17.09 -31.20 0.83
C ASP A 372 -16.71 -29.78 0.37
N LYS A 373 -15.50 -29.65 -0.17
CA LYS A 373 -14.99 -28.40 -0.77
C LYS A 373 -15.74 -28.07 -2.07
N ASN A 374 -16.09 -29.07 -2.88
CA ASN A 374 -16.80 -28.86 -4.14
C ASN A 374 -18.24 -28.40 -3.88
N ALA A 375 -18.95 -29.02 -2.94
CA ALA A 375 -20.27 -28.55 -2.49
C ALA A 375 -20.23 -27.08 -2.05
N ARG A 376 -19.20 -26.67 -1.29
CA ARG A 376 -19.00 -25.26 -0.89
C ARG A 376 -18.79 -24.33 -2.09
N SER A 377 -17.91 -24.72 -3.02
CA SER A 377 -17.65 -23.93 -4.23
C SER A 377 -18.92 -23.78 -5.09
N ASN A 378 -19.66 -24.86 -5.30
CA ASN A 378 -20.90 -24.86 -6.08
C ASN A 378 -22.00 -24.01 -5.42
N THR A 379 -22.14 -24.11 -4.10
CA THR A 379 -23.08 -23.29 -3.33
C THR A 379 -22.71 -21.80 -3.41
N ALA A 380 -21.43 -21.46 -3.27
CA ALA A 380 -20.97 -20.08 -3.44
C ALA A 380 -21.24 -19.57 -4.86
N ALA A 381 -20.99 -20.37 -5.89
CA ALA A 381 -21.28 -20.01 -7.27
C ALA A 381 -22.78 -19.75 -7.50
N MET A 382 -23.65 -20.63 -6.99
CA MET A 382 -25.10 -20.46 -7.04
C MET A 382 -25.52 -19.14 -6.37
N LEU A 383 -25.08 -18.91 -5.13
CA LEU A 383 -25.41 -17.70 -4.37
C LEU A 383 -24.87 -16.43 -5.02
N MET A 384 -23.71 -16.49 -5.68
CA MET A 384 -23.17 -15.36 -6.46
C MET A 384 -24.02 -15.09 -7.70
N ASN A 385 -24.44 -16.12 -8.41
CA ASN A 385 -25.15 -15.99 -9.68
C ASN A 385 -26.63 -15.60 -9.51
N THR A 386 -27.22 -15.84 -8.35
CA THR A 386 -28.59 -15.41 -8.01
C THR A 386 -28.67 -13.97 -7.49
N ARG A 387 -27.53 -13.32 -7.19
CA ARG A 387 -27.52 -11.91 -6.79
C ARG A 387 -28.03 -11.05 -7.95
N ILE A 388 -29.02 -10.20 -7.64
CA ILE A 388 -29.62 -9.27 -8.59
C ILE A 388 -28.52 -8.34 -9.12
N LYS A 389 -28.18 -8.51 -10.40
CA LYS A 389 -27.36 -7.56 -11.18
C LYS A 389 -28.29 -6.50 -11.76
N SER A 390 -28.82 -5.64 -10.91
CA SER A 390 -29.55 -4.47 -11.40
C SER A 390 -28.58 -3.31 -11.35
N ASP A 391 -28.07 -2.88 -12.50
CA ASP A 391 -27.61 -1.51 -12.65
C ASP A 391 -28.85 -0.65 -12.46
N PRO A 392 -28.97 0.08 -11.35
CA PRO A 392 -30.19 0.81 -11.11
C PRO A 392 -30.28 1.93 -12.14
N GLU A 393 -31.30 1.89 -12.97
CA GLU A 393 -31.53 2.91 -13.99
C GLU A 393 -31.89 4.23 -13.31
N ILE A 394 -30.92 5.13 -13.23
CA ILE A 394 -31.16 6.49 -12.73
C ILE A 394 -31.96 7.25 -13.78
N LYS A 395 -33.12 7.77 -13.38
CA LYS A 395 -33.93 8.62 -14.25
C LYS A 395 -33.34 10.03 -14.33
N VAL A 396 -32.31 10.19 -15.15
CA VAL A 396 -31.58 11.46 -15.32
C VAL A 396 -32.50 12.63 -15.67
N GLY A 397 -33.61 12.38 -16.38
CA GLY A 397 -34.62 13.39 -16.71
C GLY A 397 -35.35 13.98 -15.49
N GLU A 398 -35.45 13.24 -14.38
CA GLU A 398 -36.07 13.70 -13.13
C GLU A 398 -35.09 14.52 -12.27
N ILE A 399 -33.79 14.53 -12.61
CA ILE A 399 -32.77 15.29 -11.89
C ILE A 399 -32.80 16.75 -12.37
N PRO A 400 -32.89 17.75 -11.47
CA PRO A 400 -32.86 19.17 -11.84
C PRO A 400 -31.60 19.54 -12.63
N GLU A 401 -31.75 20.30 -13.71
CA GLU A 401 -30.62 20.70 -14.57
C GLU A 401 -29.67 21.66 -13.86
N ILE A 402 -30.23 22.76 -13.36
CA ILE A 402 -29.56 23.78 -12.58
C ILE A 402 -30.29 23.93 -11.24
N VAL A 403 -29.53 24.00 -10.15
CA VAL A 403 -30.05 24.34 -8.81
C VAL A 403 -29.50 25.70 -8.44
N GLU A 404 -30.38 26.65 -8.13
CA GLU A 404 -29.99 27.97 -7.65
C GLU A 404 -29.85 27.97 -6.12
N ILE A 405 -28.64 28.24 -5.62
CA ILE A 405 -28.33 28.27 -4.18
C ILE A 405 -28.24 29.74 -3.74
N SER A 406 -29.33 30.26 -3.19
CA SER A 406 -29.47 31.69 -2.82
C SER A 406 -29.65 31.96 -1.31
N VAL A 407 -29.77 30.91 -0.49
CA VAL A 407 -30.11 30.99 0.95
C VAL A 407 -29.12 31.81 1.80
N LEU A 408 -27.89 31.98 1.31
CA LEU A 408 -26.81 32.77 1.91
C LEU A 408 -26.36 33.95 1.02
N ALA A 409 -27.09 34.26 -0.06
CA ALA A 409 -26.69 35.31 -0.99
C ALA A 409 -26.63 36.67 -0.28
N ASN A 410 -25.42 37.22 -0.19
CA ASN A 410 -25.15 38.51 0.45
C ASN A 410 -24.03 39.25 -0.30
N GLU A 411 -22.76 38.95 -0.02
CA GLU A 411 -21.58 39.52 -0.70
C GLU A 411 -21.47 39.05 -2.16
N TYR A 412 -21.97 37.85 -2.43
CA TYR A 412 -22.01 37.23 -3.74
C TYR A 412 -23.46 36.93 -4.14
N GLN A 413 -23.68 36.83 -5.45
CA GLN A 413 -24.94 36.39 -6.05
C GLN A 413 -25.20 34.90 -5.76
N ALA A 414 -26.42 34.45 -6.03
CA ALA A 414 -26.76 33.04 -5.93
C ALA A 414 -25.87 32.17 -6.85
N SER A 415 -25.42 31.02 -6.35
CA SER A 415 -24.67 30.08 -7.16
C SER A 415 -25.62 29.31 -8.09
N LYS A 416 -25.29 29.27 -9.39
CA LYS A 416 -25.99 28.46 -10.38
C LYS A 416 -25.30 27.11 -10.49
N PHE A 417 -25.70 26.16 -9.65
CA PHE A 417 -25.06 24.85 -9.56
C PHE A 417 -25.51 23.94 -10.71
N PRO A 418 -24.60 23.45 -11.58
CA PRO A 418 -24.94 22.61 -12.73
C PRO A 418 -25.19 21.14 -12.32
N HIS A 419 -26.27 20.95 -11.55
CA HIS A 419 -26.59 19.73 -10.81
C HIS A 419 -26.62 18.47 -11.68
N ARG A 420 -27.47 18.41 -12.72
CA ARG A 420 -27.59 17.22 -13.59
C ARG A 420 -26.27 16.88 -14.29
N LYS A 421 -25.54 17.89 -14.76
CA LYS A 421 -24.25 17.71 -15.46
C LYS A 421 -23.21 17.05 -14.56
N ILE A 422 -23.14 17.45 -13.29
CA ILE A 422 -22.21 16.86 -12.31
C ILE A 422 -22.59 15.40 -12.03
N VAL A 423 -23.88 15.11 -11.80
CA VAL A 423 -24.33 13.73 -11.57
C VAL A 423 -23.98 12.83 -12.77
N GLN A 424 -24.21 13.29 -14.00
CA GLN A 424 -23.85 12.54 -15.21
C GLN A 424 -22.35 12.24 -15.29
N LYS A 425 -21.49 13.19 -14.90
CA LYS A 425 -20.04 12.99 -14.89
C LYS A 425 -19.59 12.00 -13.80
N ILE A 426 -20.23 12.02 -12.63
CA ILE A 426 -19.99 11.02 -11.58
C ILE A 426 -20.40 9.62 -12.06
N MET A 427 -21.57 9.49 -12.72
CA MET A 427 -22.01 8.22 -13.30
C MET A 427 -21.04 7.69 -14.35
N GLU A 428 -20.56 8.56 -15.23
CA GLU A 428 -19.58 8.21 -16.26
C GLU A 428 -18.26 7.71 -15.64
N GLY A 429 -17.81 8.32 -14.54
CA GLY A 429 -16.58 7.92 -13.84
C GLY A 429 -16.66 6.55 -13.16
N MET A 430 -17.87 6.10 -12.79
CA MET A 430 -18.08 4.75 -12.21
C MET A 430 -18.48 3.71 -13.26
N LYS A 431 -18.62 4.11 -14.52
CA LYS A 431 -19.03 3.23 -15.60
C LYS A 431 -18.03 2.07 -15.70
N ASP A 432 -18.56 0.86 -15.85
CA ASP A 432 -17.79 -0.39 -15.97
C ASP A 432 -17.04 -0.83 -14.68
N ASP A 433 -17.17 -0.11 -13.56
CA ASP A 433 -16.67 -0.58 -12.26
C ASP A 433 -17.67 -1.53 -11.60
N SER A 434 -17.35 -2.83 -11.63
CA SER A 434 -18.20 -3.88 -11.07
C SER A 434 -18.43 -3.76 -9.56
N MET A 435 -17.49 -3.15 -8.83
CA MET A 435 -17.64 -2.95 -7.38
C MET A 435 -18.62 -1.81 -7.12
N ALA A 436 -18.50 -0.69 -7.82
CA ALA A 436 -19.44 0.42 -7.74
C ALA A 436 -20.86 -0.02 -8.12
N ALA A 437 -21.02 -0.74 -9.24
CA ALA A 437 -22.31 -1.28 -9.67
C ALA A 437 -22.96 -2.17 -8.59
N TYR A 438 -22.16 -3.01 -7.93
CA TYR A 438 -22.65 -3.93 -6.92
C TYR A 438 -23.06 -3.24 -5.60
N PHE A 439 -22.19 -2.36 -5.07
CA PHE A 439 -22.43 -1.70 -3.79
C PHE A 439 -23.44 -0.54 -3.90
N HIS A 440 -23.60 0.08 -5.09
CA HIS A 440 -24.55 1.16 -5.34
C HIS A 440 -25.86 0.72 -6.01
N SER A 441 -26.27 -0.54 -5.85
CA SER A 441 -27.47 -1.13 -6.49
C SER A 441 -28.83 -0.42 -6.28
N SER A 442 -28.92 0.61 -5.44
CA SER A 442 -30.14 1.43 -5.29
C SER A 442 -30.07 2.65 -6.22
N PRO A 443 -31.15 2.98 -6.98
CA PRO A 443 -31.15 4.12 -7.91
C PRO A 443 -30.75 5.47 -7.33
N ASN A 444 -30.97 5.64 -6.02
CA ASN A 444 -30.66 6.89 -5.33
C ASN A 444 -29.42 6.78 -4.43
N ALA A 445 -28.69 5.66 -4.43
CA ALA A 445 -27.54 5.44 -3.54
C ALA A 445 -26.46 6.52 -3.73
N VAL A 446 -26.16 6.87 -4.99
CA VAL A 446 -25.12 7.85 -5.30
C VAL A 446 -25.54 9.27 -4.90
N CYS A 447 -26.85 9.56 -4.87
CA CYS A 447 -27.36 10.84 -4.39
C CYS A 447 -26.95 11.10 -2.93
N SER A 448 -26.83 10.05 -2.11
CA SER A 448 -26.38 10.14 -0.72
C SER A 448 -24.91 10.55 -0.57
N GLY A 449 -24.11 10.56 -1.64
CA GLY A 449 -22.75 11.10 -1.63
C GLY A 449 -22.70 12.60 -1.35
N CYS A 450 -23.76 13.34 -1.73
CA CYS A 450 -23.94 14.74 -1.35
C CYS A 450 -25.09 14.92 -0.35
N HIS A 451 -26.22 14.25 -0.59
CA HIS A 451 -27.41 14.25 0.27
C HIS A 451 -27.30 13.23 1.40
N HIS A 452 -26.24 13.33 2.18
CA HIS A 452 -25.92 12.40 3.26
C HIS A 452 -26.86 12.54 4.47
N ASN A 453 -26.81 11.55 5.38
CA ASN A 453 -27.58 11.53 6.64
C ASN A 453 -29.11 11.63 6.47
N SER A 454 -29.61 11.24 5.29
CA SER A 454 -31.04 11.10 4.99
C SER A 454 -31.26 9.83 4.14
N PRO A 455 -32.46 9.22 4.17
CA PRO A 455 -32.76 8.08 3.31
C PRO A 455 -32.61 8.45 1.82
N ALA A 456 -32.03 7.53 1.03
CA ALA A 456 -31.85 7.72 -0.40
C ALA A 456 -33.20 7.95 -1.10
N SER A 457 -33.37 9.12 -1.72
CA SER A 457 -34.65 9.59 -2.27
C SER A 457 -34.43 10.45 -3.51
N ALA A 458 -35.42 10.49 -4.40
CA ALA A 458 -35.46 11.43 -5.52
C ALA A 458 -35.65 12.89 -5.06
N ASN A 459 -36.17 13.10 -3.86
CA ASN A 459 -36.43 14.41 -3.26
C ASN A 459 -35.73 14.53 -1.90
N PRO A 460 -34.39 14.67 -1.88
CA PRO A 460 -33.64 14.82 -0.64
C PRO A 460 -33.93 16.16 0.06
N PRO A 461 -33.75 16.25 1.38
CA PRO A 461 -33.91 17.51 2.11
C PRO A 461 -32.86 18.54 1.69
N LYS A 462 -33.20 19.83 1.84
CA LYS A 462 -32.25 20.93 1.62
C LYS A 462 -31.20 20.94 2.74
N CYS A 463 -29.96 21.31 2.44
CA CYS A 463 -28.87 21.38 3.42
C CYS A 463 -29.24 22.22 4.68
N VAL A 464 -30.00 23.31 4.48
CA VAL A 464 -30.44 24.21 5.55
C VAL A 464 -31.39 23.56 6.57
N SER A 465 -31.99 22.41 6.27
CA SER A 465 -32.80 21.68 7.25
C SER A 465 -31.98 21.17 8.43
N CYS A 466 -30.67 21.00 8.23
CA CYS A 466 -29.76 20.46 9.23
C CYS A 466 -28.58 21.40 9.51
N HIS A 467 -28.08 22.12 8.51
CA HIS A 467 -26.99 23.08 8.64
C HIS A 467 -27.54 24.49 8.82
N GLY A 468 -27.39 25.06 10.03
CA GLY A 468 -27.83 26.40 10.35
C GLY A 468 -27.02 27.49 9.64
N LYS A 469 -27.60 28.68 9.46
CA LYS A 469 -26.88 29.85 8.89
C LYS A 469 -25.72 30.33 9.79
N VAL A 470 -25.82 30.04 11.08
CA VAL A 470 -24.80 30.31 12.10
C VAL A 470 -24.45 29.00 12.78
N ALA A 471 -23.19 28.84 13.18
CA ALA A 471 -22.75 27.68 13.94
C ALA A 471 -23.42 27.69 15.33
N SER A 472 -24.00 26.56 15.74
CA SER A 472 -24.47 26.39 17.12
C SER A 472 -23.46 25.60 17.93
N ALA A 473 -23.25 25.98 19.20
CA ALA A 473 -22.45 25.19 20.14
C ALA A 473 -23.03 23.79 20.39
N GLN A 474 -24.32 23.56 20.07
CA GLN A 474 -25.01 22.28 20.18
C GLN A 474 -24.77 21.37 18.96
N ASP A 475 -24.20 21.89 17.88
CA ASP A 475 -24.04 21.16 16.61
C ASP A 475 -22.76 20.30 16.57
N GLY A 476 -21.91 20.36 17.60
CA GLY A 476 -20.69 19.56 17.70
C GLY A 476 -19.78 19.75 16.49
N ALA A 477 -19.50 18.67 15.76
CA ALA A 477 -18.65 18.68 14.56
C ALA A 477 -19.40 19.06 13.26
N LYS A 478 -20.72 19.28 13.30
CA LYS A 478 -21.52 19.62 12.11
C LYS A 478 -21.26 21.09 11.74
N PRO A 479 -20.79 21.39 10.51
CA PRO A 479 -20.48 22.75 10.09
C PRO A 479 -21.73 23.62 9.92
N ASP A 480 -21.58 24.95 9.98
CA ASP A 480 -22.60 25.88 9.50
C ASP A 480 -22.83 25.73 7.98
N LEU A 481 -23.89 26.34 7.46
CA LEU A 481 -24.31 26.19 6.07
C LEU A 481 -23.28 26.69 5.05
N LYS A 482 -22.53 27.77 5.34
CA LYS A 482 -21.49 28.30 4.44
C LYS A 482 -20.33 27.30 4.38
N THR A 483 -19.89 26.86 5.54
CA THR A 483 -18.80 25.90 5.69
C THR A 483 -19.18 24.55 5.07
N ALA A 484 -20.42 24.08 5.23
CA ALA A 484 -20.92 22.86 4.60
C ALA A 484 -20.84 22.90 3.07
N TYR A 485 -21.31 23.98 2.43
CA TYR A 485 -21.18 24.14 0.99
C TYR A 485 -19.71 24.19 0.53
N HIS A 486 -18.88 25.02 1.18
CA HIS A 486 -17.48 25.15 0.78
C HIS A 486 -16.70 23.85 0.96
N GLN A 487 -16.85 23.16 2.10
CA GLN A 487 -16.18 21.89 2.34
C GLN A 487 -16.62 20.85 1.31
N GLN A 488 -17.92 20.67 1.08
CA GLN A 488 -18.42 19.65 0.14
C GLN A 488 -18.03 19.96 -1.32
N CYS A 489 -18.22 21.19 -1.80
CA CYS A 489 -17.91 21.55 -3.18
C CYS A 489 -16.40 21.54 -3.45
N ILE A 490 -15.62 22.26 -2.64
CA ILE A 490 -14.18 22.44 -2.89
C ILE A 490 -13.42 21.15 -2.60
N GLY A 491 -13.78 20.43 -1.53
CA GLY A 491 -13.10 19.17 -1.22
C GLY A 491 -13.41 18.10 -2.28
N CYS A 492 -14.62 18.04 -2.83
CA CYS A 492 -14.90 17.15 -3.96
C CYS A 492 -14.01 17.48 -5.16
N HIS A 493 -13.87 18.76 -5.52
CA HIS A 493 -12.96 19.15 -6.60
C HIS A 493 -11.51 18.77 -6.30
N SER A 494 -11.05 18.97 -5.07
CA SER A 494 -9.69 18.60 -4.65
C SER A 494 -9.45 17.09 -4.75
N GLU A 495 -10.35 16.27 -4.18
CA GLU A 495 -10.23 14.81 -4.16
C GLU A 495 -10.32 14.21 -5.57
N MET A 496 -11.12 14.82 -6.46
CA MET A 496 -11.26 14.39 -7.85
C MET A 496 -10.20 14.99 -8.80
N GLY A 497 -9.29 15.85 -8.30
CA GLY A 497 -8.30 16.54 -9.15
C GLY A 497 -8.91 17.52 -10.16
N ILE A 498 -10.10 18.06 -9.89
CA ILE A 498 -10.80 19.02 -10.74
C ILE A 498 -10.15 20.39 -10.60
N GLN A 499 -9.57 20.89 -11.70
CA GLN A 499 -8.86 22.17 -11.71
C GLN A 499 -9.78 23.40 -11.79
N LYS A 500 -10.98 23.25 -12.34
CA LYS A 500 -11.95 24.35 -12.51
C LYS A 500 -13.35 23.96 -12.03
N PRO A 501 -14.01 24.81 -11.23
CA PRO A 501 -13.50 26.07 -10.70
C PRO A 501 -12.39 25.87 -9.66
N ALA A 502 -11.41 26.76 -9.66
CA ALA A 502 -10.33 26.72 -8.66
C ALA A 502 -10.87 27.19 -7.30
N ALA A 503 -10.39 26.60 -6.20
CA ALA A 503 -10.82 26.95 -4.85
C ALA A 503 -10.63 28.46 -4.52
N THR A 504 -9.67 29.11 -5.17
CA THR A 504 -9.35 30.53 -5.01
C THR A 504 -10.12 31.45 -5.96
N ALA A 505 -10.84 30.90 -6.94
CA ALA A 505 -11.57 31.67 -7.95
C ALA A 505 -13.04 31.86 -7.53
N CYS A 506 -13.27 32.62 -6.47
CA CYS A 506 -14.59 32.84 -5.83
C CYS A 506 -15.71 33.13 -6.84
N ALA A 507 -15.43 33.97 -7.84
CA ALA A 507 -16.39 34.43 -8.84
C ALA A 507 -16.88 33.33 -9.81
N GLU A 508 -16.17 32.19 -9.91
CA GLU A 508 -16.53 31.10 -10.83
C GLU A 508 -17.70 30.25 -10.30
N CYS A 509 -17.89 30.19 -8.98
CA CYS A 509 -19.03 29.51 -8.36
C CYS A 509 -20.20 30.47 -8.09
N HIS A 510 -19.89 31.71 -7.72
CA HIS A 510 -20.87 32.74 -7.37
C HIS A 510 -20.34 34.12 -7.76
N ALA A 511 -21.03 34.81 -8.67
CA ALA A 511 -20.59 36.13 -9.15
C ALA A 511 -20.60 37.17 -8.02
N VAL A 512 -19.69 38.14 -8.08
CA VAL A 512 -19.69 39.27 -7.13
C VAL A 512 -21.00 40.02 -7.28
N LYS A 513 -21.64 40.38 -6.16
CA LYS A 513 -22.82 41.22 -6.19
C LYS A 513 -22.37 42.65 -6.51
N GLN A 514 -22.90 43.20 -7.61
CA GLN A 514 -22.61 44.58 -8.01
C GLN A 514 -23.29 45.59 -7.09
#